data_AF-A0A5F0LUZ2-F1
#
_entry.id   AF-A0A5F0LUZ2-F1
#
_cell.length_a   1.000
_cell.length_b   1.000
_cell.length_c   1.000
_cell.angle_alpha   90.00
_cell.angle_beta   90.00
_cell.angle_gamma   90.00
#
_symmetry.space_group_name_H-M   'P 1'
#
loop_
_entity.id
_entity.type
_entity.pdbx_description
1 polymer ?
#
loop_
_entity_poly.entity_id
_entity_poly.type
_entity_poly.pdbx_seq_one_letter_code
_entity_poly.pdbx_strand_id
1 'polypeptide(L)'
;MKDMRNDMPTISGIVDDLRRQYGLLPIDRQIRRAMRGEPTFFAKENGHTIGTQSKRGTVEVYSDDRGISQTRPVVVPATYIEFTLPEGKPTRGK
;
A
#
# COMPACT_ATOMS: atom_id res chain seq x y z
N MET A 1 -7.87 11.66 -15.90
CA MET A 1 -7.60 10.64 -14.86
C MET A 1 -6.70 9.61 -15.51
N LYS A 2 -5.51 9.37 -14.94
CA LYS A 2 -4.49 8.52 -15.53
C LYS A 2 -5.01 7.07 -15.61
N ASP A 3 -4.85 6.40 -16.74
CA ASP A 3 -5.49 5.10 -16.99
C ASP A 3 -4.68 3.99 -16.31
N MET A 4 -5.11 3.65 -15.09
CA MET A 4 -4.47 2.61 -14.26
C MET A 4 -4.40 1.26 -14.98
N ARG A 5 -5.29 0.96 -15.93
CA ARG A 5 -5.25 -0.30 -16.70
C ARG A 5 -4.05 -0.37 -17.64
N ASN A 6 -3.65 0.76 -18.21
CA ASN A 6 -2.51 0.84 -19.13
C ASN A 6 -1.20 1.08 -18.39
N ASP A 7 -1.24 1.96 -17.38
CA ASP A 7 -0.05 2.41 -16.67
C ASP A 7 0.39 1.41 -15.59
N MET A 8 -0.56 0.70 -14.97
CA MET A 8 -0.34 -0.24 -13.87
C MET A 8 -1.16 -1.53 -14.05
N PRO A 9 -0.95 -2.29 -15.15
CA PRO A 9 -1.80 -3.42 -15.53
C PRO A 9 -1.81 -4.53 -14.47
N THR A 10 -0.68 -4.82 -13.84
CA THR A 10 -0.59 -5.89 -12.83
C THR A 10 -1.30 -5.49 -11.55
N ILE A 11 -1.07 -4.26 -11.07
CA ILE A 11 -1.77 -3.73 -9.89
C ILE A 11 -3.28 -3.64 -10.16
N SER A 12 -3.67 -3.27 -11.37
CA SER A 12 -5.06 -3.23 -11.78
C SER A 12 -5.74 -4.61 -11.72
N GLY A 13 -5.06 -5.65 -12.21
CA GLY A 13 -5.53 -7.04 -12.10
C GLY A 13 -5.66 -7.50 -10.64
N ILE A 14 -4.66 -7.21 -9.81
CA ILE A 14 -4.70 -7.56 -8.39
C ILE A 14 -5.88 -6.85 -7.67
N VAL A 15 -6.13 -5.58 -7.96
CA VAL A 15 -7.27 -4.86 -7.38
C VAL A 15 -8.59 -5.51 -7.80
N ASP A 16 -8.71 -6.00 -9.03
CA ASP A 16 -9.89 -6.75 -9.46
C ASP A 16 -10.07 -8.07 -8.70
N ASP A 17 -8.98 -8.82 -8.51
CA ASP A 17 -9.02 -10.06 -7.74
C ASP A 17 -9.41 -9.81 -6.28
N LEU A 18 -8.87 -8.74 -5.67
CA LEU A 18 -9.25 -8.32 -4.32
C LEU A 18 -10.73 -7.93 -4.25
N ARG A 19 -11.24 -7.18 -5.23
CA ARG A 19 -12.67 -6.84 -5.31
C ARG A 19 -13.54 -8.07 -5.49
N ARG A 20 -13.10 -9.04 -6.28
CA ARG A 20 -13.80 -10.31 -6.51
C ARG A 20 -13.83 -11.17 -5.24
N GLN A 21 -12.72 -11.22 -4.49
CA GLN A 21 -12.58 -12.07 -3.32
C GLN A 21 -13.19 -11.46 -2.04
N TYR A 22 -13.02 -10.16 -1.83
CA TYR A 22 -13.40 -9.47 -0.60
C TYR A 22 -14.56 -8.47 -0.78
N GLY A 23 -14.98 -8.24 -2.02
CA GLY A 23 -16.05 -7.31 -2.36
C GLY A 23 -15.56 -5.94 -2.82
N LEU A 24 -16.34 -5.32 -3.70
CA LEU A 24 -16.02 -4.01 -4.29
C LEU A 24 -15.91 -2.90 -3.23
N LEU A 25 -16.95 -2.76 -2.40
CA LEU A 25 -17.06 -1.67 -1.43
C LEU A 25 -15.92 -1.60 -0.40
N PRO A 26 -15.52 -2.70 0.27
CA PRO A 26 -14.43 -2.63 1.25
C PRO A 26 -13.08 -2.30 0.61
N ILE A 27 -12.76 -2.86 -0.55
CA ILE A 27 -11.50 -2.60 -1.26
C ILE A 27 -11.44 -1.16 -1.76
N ASP A 28 -12.49 -0.71 -2.45
CA ASP A 28 -12.56 0.67 -2.94
C ASP A 28 -12.50 1.69 -1.79
N ARG A 29 -13.06 1.38 -0.61
CA ARG A 29 -12.97 2.26 0.56
C ARG A 29 -11.52 2.45 0.99
N GLN A 30 -10.72 1.38 1.08
CA GLN A 30 -9.31 1.49 1.47
C GLN A 30 -8.51 2.27 0.42
N ILE A 31 -8.71 2.00 -0.87
CA ILE A 31 -8.04 2.74 -1.94
C ILE A 31 -8.40 4.24 -1.88
N ARG A 32 -9.67 4.59 -1.69
CA ARG A 32 -10.09 6.00 -1.55
C ARG A 32 -9.48 6.68 -0.33
N ARG A 33 -9.38 5.98 0.81
CA ARG A 33 -8.71 6.50 2.02
C ARG A 33 -7.22 6.73 1.75
N ALA A 34 -6.58 5.79 1.06
CA ALA A 34 -5.19 5.92 0.63
C ALA A 34 -4.92 7.08 -0.31
N MET A 35 -5.83 7.36 -1.24
CA MET A 35 -5.72 8.53 -2.11
C MET A 35 -5.91 9.86 -1.35
N ARG A 36 -6.42 9.84 -0.12
CA ARG A 36 -6.59 11.01 0.76
C ARG A 36 -5.48 11.16 1.81
N GLY A 37 -4.41 10.36 1.76
CA GLY A 37 -3.30 10.47 2.70
C GLY A 37 -3.30 9.44 3.84
N GLU A 38 -4.26 8.51 3.88
CA GLU A 38 -4.29 7.49 4.93
C GLU A 38 -3.47 6.25 4.50
N PRO A 39 -2.52 5.73 5.30
CA PRO A 39 -1.63 4.65 4.89
C PRO A 39 -2.32 3.26 4.90
N THR A 40 -3.32 3.10 4.03
CA THR A 40 -4.20 1.91 3.94
C THR A 40 -4.01 1.11 2.66
N PHE A 41 -3.41 1.71 1.63
CA PHE A 41 -3.05 1.06 0.37
C PHE A 41 -1.90 1.86 -0.28
N PHE A 42 -0.92 1.16 -0.82
CA PHE A 42 0.14 1.77 -1.63
C PHE A 42 0.61 0.76 -2.67
N ALA A 43 0.75 1.20 -3.91
CA ALA A 43 1.30 0.39 -4.98
C ALA A 43 2.18 1.23 -5.90
N LYS A 44 3.20 0.57 -6.45
CA LYS A 44 4.10 1.16 -7.45
C LYS A 44 4.33 0.17 -8.59
N GLU A 45 4.14 0.62 -9.83
CA GLU A 45 4.34 -0.17 -11.06
C GLU A 45 4.71 0.80 -12.19
N ASN A 46 5.67 0.45 -13.05
CA ASN A 46 6.09 1.25 -14.22
C ASN A 46 6.43 2.72 -13.91
N GLY A 47 7.05 2.99 -12.75
CA GLY A 47 7.33 4.36 -12.32
C GLY A 47 6.10 5.18 -11.89
N HIS A 48 4.92 4.56 -11.83
CA HIS A 48 3.68 5.15 -11.33
C HIS A 48 3.36 4.66 -9.93
N THR A 49 2.82 5.56 -9.11
CA THR A 49 2.44 5.29 -7.72
C THR A 49 0.97 5.62 -7.50
N ILE A 50 0.33 4.86 -6.63
CA ILE A 50 -1.04 5.08 -6.17
C ILE A 50 -1.14 4.82 -4.67
N GLY A 51 -1.96 5.62 -3.98
CA GLY A 51 -2.17 5.52 -2.54
C GLY A 51 -1.09 6.20 -1.70
N THR A 52 -1.11 5.93 -0.40
CA THR A 52 -0.22 6.55 0.58
C THR A 52 0.69 5.50 1.19
N GLN A 53 2.00 5.69 1.03
CA GLN A 53 3.00 4.81 1.60
C GLN A 53 2.94 4.83 3.13
N SER A 54 2.96 3.65 3.75
CA SER A 54 3.16 3.59 5.20
C SER A 54 4.58 4.02 5.54
N LYS A 55 4.74 4.85 6.57
CA LYS A 55 6.06 5.15 7.13
C LYS A 55 6.57 3.88 7.81
N ARG A 56 7.42 3.09 7.13
CA ARG A 56 8.13 1.98 7.78
C ARG A 56 8.86 2.53 9.03
N GLY A 57 8.57 1.93 10.18
CA GLY A 57 9.24 2.26 11.46
C GLY A 57 8.45 3.12 12.43
N THR A 58 7.13 2.95 12.57
CA THR A 58 6.39 3.61 13.66
C THR A 58 6.67 2.86 14.95
N VAL A 59 7.67 3.33 15.71
CA VAL A 59 7.65 3.14 17.16
C VAL A 59 6.75 4.22 17.74
N GLU A 60 5.82 3.82 18.60
CA GLU A 60 5.15 4.79 19.47
C GLU A 60 6.15 5.14 20.58
N VAL A 61 6.50 6.43 20.70
CA VAL A 61 7.31 6.94 21.81
C VAL A 61 6.35 7.43 22.88
N TYR A 62 6.39 6.83 24.06
CA TYR A 62 5.58 7.26 25.21
C TYR A 62 6.46 7.48 26.44
N SER A 63 6.02 8.36 27.33
CA SER A 63 6.65 8.54 28.64
C SER A 63 5.94 7.65 29.65
N ASP A 64 6.69 6.85 30.40
CA ASP A 64 6.14 6.16 31.56
C ASP A 64 5.90 7.14 32.73
N ASP A 65 5.35 6.62 33.83
CA ASP A 65 5.07 7.37 35.06
C ASP A 65 6.33 7.97 35.71
N ARG A 66 7.52 7.58 35.24
CA ARG A 66 8.83 8.08 35.70
C ARG A 66 9.42 9.11 34.74
N GLY A 67 8.72 9.48 33.67
CA GLY A 67 9.17 10.43 32.67
C GLY A 67 10.22 9.87 31.70
N ILE A 68 10.43 8.55 31.67
CA ILE A 68 11.40 7.90 30.79
C ILE A 68 10.74 7.63 29.44
N SER A 69 11.39 8.03 28.35
CA SER A 69 10.91 7.77 26.99
C SER A 69 11.12 6.29 26.63
N GLN A 70 10.03 5.60 26.31
CA GLN A 70 10.00 4.20 25.87
C GLN A 70 9.59 4.12 24.39
N THR A 71 10.01 3.08 23.69
CA THR A 71 9.56 2.78 22.31
C THR A 71 8.82 1.45 22.26
N ARG A 72 7.64 1.40 21.63
CA ARG A 72 6.98 0.14 21.28
C ARG A 72 6.76 0.02 19.77
N PRO A 73 6.96 -1.15 19.17
CA PRO A 73 6.54 -1.40 17.80
C PRO A 73 5.04 -1.14 17.68
N VAL A 74 4.63 -0.22 16.79
CA VAL A 74 3.23 -0.07 16.44
C VAL A 74 2.86 -1.29 15.61
N VAL A 75 2.15 -2.23 16.23
CA VAL A 75 1.47 -3.29 15.50
C VAL A 75 0.31 -2.63 14.77
N VAL A 76 0.57 -2.18 13.54
CA VAL A 76 -0.50 -1.73 12.64
C VAL A 76 -1.51 -2.88 12.49
N PRO A 77 -2.81 -2.67 12.75
CA PRO A 77 -3.80 -3.72 12.55
C PRO A 77 -3.75 -4.18 11.09
N ALA A 78 -3.80 -5.50 10.91
CA ALA A 78 -3.56 -6.19 9.66
C ALA A 78 -4.59 -5.80 8.58
N THR A 79 -4.28 -4.78 7.78
CA THR A 79 -4.72 -4.70 6.37
C THR A 79 -3.69 -3.90 5.59
N TYR A 80 -2.46 -4.39 5.54
CA TYR A 80 -1.39 -3.81 4.72
C TYR A 80 -1.15 -4.74 3.54
N ILE A 81 -1.46 -4.27 2.33
CA ILE A 81 -1.10 -4.96 1.09
C ILE A 81 -0.08 -4.06 0.38
N GLU A 82 1.20 -4.44 0.46
CA GLU A 82 2.31 -3.78 -0.23
C GLU A 82 2.77 -4.67 -1.39
N PHE A 83 2.56 -4.22 -2.62
CA PHE A 83 3.12 -4.86 -3.82
C PHE A 83 4.27 -4.01 -4.34
N THR A 84 5.46 -4.61 -4.38
CA THR A 84 6.60 -4.08 -5.12
C THR A 84 6.95 -5.08 -6.20
N LEU A 85 6.63 -4.76 -7.45
CA LEU A 85 7.04 -5.57 -8.60
C LEU A 85 8.33 -4.98 -9.16
N PRO A 86 9.40 -5.78 -9.35
CA PRO A 86 10.61 -5.31 -10.02
C PRO A 86 10.31 -5.01 -11.49
N GLU A 87 10.97 -3.98 -12.04
CA GLU A 87 10.92 -3.71 -13.48
C GLU A 87 11.34 -4.96 -14.24
N GLY A 88 10.45 -5.45 -15.12
CA GLY A 88 10.74 -6.60 -15.96
C GLY A 88 12.01 -6.32 -16.76
N LYS A 89 13.04 -7.17 -16.60
CA LYS A 89 14.18 -7.14 -17.52
C LYS A 89 13.60 -7.33 -18.93
N PRO A 90 13.95 -6.48 -19.92
CA PRO A 90 13.55 -6.71 -21.29
C PRO A 90 14.05 -8.10 -21.70
N THR A 91 13.14 -9.02 -22.00
CA THR A 91 13.49 -10.32 -22.55
C THR A 91 14.08 -10.09 -23.93
N ARG A 92 15.41 -10.10 -24.00
CA ARG A 92 16.14 -10.19 -25.27
C ARG A 92 16.16 -11.66 -25.68
N GLY A 93 15.57 -11.98 -26.81
CA GLY A 93 15.71 -13.26 -27.51
C GLY A 93 14.39 -13.74 -28.09
N LYS A 94 14.29 -14.14 -29.36
CA LYS A 94 15.28 -14.38 -30.42
C LYS A 94 14.64 -14.05 -31.75
#